data_AF-A0AA41MDX9-F1
#
_entry.id   AF-A0AA41MDX9-F1
#
_cell.length_a   1.000
_cell.length_b   1.000
_cell.length_c   1.000
_cell.angle_alpha   90.00
_cell.angle_beta   90.00
_cell.angle_gamma   90.00
#
_symmetry.space_group_name_H-M   'P 1'
#
loop_
_entity.id
_entity.type
_entity.pdbx_description
1 polymer ?
#
loop_
_entity_poly.entity_id
_entity_poly.type
_entity_poly.pdbx_seq_one_letter_code
_entity_poly.pdbx_strand_id
1 'polypeptide(L)'
;MPQHEYIESHRKRFGYRLDYHEKKRKKESRETHERSKKAKKLIGLKAKFYHKQRHAEKIQMKTTSKMQEKRNTKQKNDAKTPQGAVPSYLLDREGQTRQKYFPT
;
A
#
# COMPACT_ATOMS: atom_id res chain seq x y z
N MET A 1 -27.86 -8.76 20.92
CA MET A 1 -26.57 -8.75 20.18
C MET A 1 -26.45 -10.09 19.45
N PRO A 2 -26.20 -10.11 18.14
CA PRO A 2 -25.88 -11.35 17.43
C PRO A 2 -24.63 -11.97 18.08
N GLN A 3 -24.70 -13.24 18.47
CA GLN A 3 -23.60 -13.94 19.12
C GLN A 3 -22.74 -14.66 18.06
N HIS A 4 -21.42 -14.59 18.21
CA HIS A 4 -20.43 -15.27 17.35
C HIS A 4 -20.48 -14.89 15.85
N GLU A 5 -19.66 -15.54 15.03
CA GLU A 5 -19.58 -15.41 13.56
C GLU A 5 -20.78 -16.05 12.85
N TYR A 6 -22.00 -15.63 13.20
CA TYR A 6 -23.24 -16.22 12.70
C TYR A 6 -23.38 -16.12 11.17
N ILE A 7 -22.85 -15.06 10.55
CA ILE A 7 -22.87 -14.86 9.08
C ILE A 7 -21.97 -15.88 8.38
N GLU A 8 -20.78 -16.12 8.92
CA GLU A 8 -19.87 -17.11 8.36
C GLU A 8 -20.42 -18.53 8.57
N SER A 9 -20.98 -18.79 9.75
CA SER A 9 -21.65 -20.05 10.07
C SER A 9 -22.84 -20.33 9.15
N HIS A 10 -23.59 -19.30 8.76
CA HIS A 10 -24.68 -19.41 7.79
C HIS A 10 -24.16 -19.69 6.38
N ARG A 11 -23.09 -19.01 5.95
CA ARG A 11 -22.44 -19.27 4.64
C ARG A 11 -21.83 -20.67 4.55
N LYS A 12 -21.27 -21.20 5.64
CA LYS A 12 -20.75 -22.58 5.70
C LYS A 12 -21.86 -23.62 5.59
N ARG A 13 -23.01 -23.36 6.23
CA ARG A 13 -24.17 -24.28 6.24
C ARG A 13 -25.00 -24.25 4.96
N PHE A 14 -25.29 -23.07 4.44
CA PHE A 14 -26.24 -22.87 3.33
C PHE A 14 -25.59 -22.35 2.05
N GLY A 15 -24.28 -22.08 2.08
CA GLY A 15 -23.55 -21.56 0.92
C GLY A 15 -23.84 -20.09 0.64
N TYR A 16 -23.60 -19.70 -0.61
CA TYR A 16 -23.96 -18.37 -1.13
C TYR A 16 -25.25 -18.44 -1.93
N ARG A 17 -25.81 -17.28 -2.23
CA ARG A 17 -26.82 -17.16 -3.28
C ARG A 17 -26.25 -17.70 -4.60
N LEU A 18 -27.08 -18.41 -5.35
CA LEU A 18 -26.70 -19.07 -6.62
C LEU A 18 -26.00 -18.13 -7.60
N ASP A 19 -26.41 -16.86 -7.64
CA ASP A 19 -25.93 -15.83 -8.56
C ASP A 19 -24.76 -14.98 -8.01
N TYR A 20 -24.28 -15.27 -6.81
CA TYR A 20 -23.28 -14.44 -6.11
C TYR A 20 -21.97 -14.31 -6.90
N HIS A 21 -21.40 -15.43 -7.34
CA HIS A 21 -20.11 -15.46 -8.03
C HIS A 21 -20.20 -14.78 -9.40
N GLU A 22 -21.30 -14.97 -10.12
CA GLU A 22 -21.51 -14.30 -11.40
C GLU A 22 -21.64 -12.79 -11.26
N LYS A 23 -22.42 -12.34 -10.26
CA LYS A 23 -22.59 -10.92 -9.96
C LYS A 23 -21.25 -10.29 -9.55
N LYS A 24 -20.46 -10.98 -8.72
CA LYS A 24 -19.14 -10.51 -8.30
C LYS A 24 -18.19 -10.37 -9.49
N ARG A 25 -18.08 -11.40 -10.34
CA ARG A 25 -17.27 -11.36 -11.57
C ARG A 25 -17.69 -10.22 -12.51
N LYS A 26 -19.00 -10.09 -12.78
CA LYS A 26 -19.53 -9.00 -13.64
C LYS A 26 -19.27 -7.62 -13.03
N LYS A 27 -19.31 -7.48 -11.70
CA LYS A 27 -19.01 -6.23 -11.00
C LYS A 27 -17.53 -5.85 -11.12
N GLU A 28 -16.62 -6.79 -10.88
CA GLU A 28 -15.17 -6.60 -11.03
C GLU A 28 -14.80 -6.24 -12.47
N SER A 29 -15.38 -6.93 -13.45
CA SER A 29 -15.17 -6.64 -14.87
C SER A 29 -15.65 -5.23 -15.26
N ARG A 30 -16.80 -4.78 -14.75
CA ARG A 30 -17.33 -3.42 -15.02
C ARG A 30 -16.59 -2.31 -14.29
N GLU A 31 -15.80 -2.64 -13.27
CA GLU A 31 -15.19 -1.65 -12.40
C GLU A 31 -14.23 -0.72 -13.16
N THR A 32 -13.54 -1.24 -14.18
CA THR A 32 -12.63 -0.48 -15.04
C THR A 32 -13.36 0.65 -15.78
N HIS A 33 -14.49 0.33 -16.42
CA HIS A 33 -15.33 1.30 -17.13
C HIS A 33 -15.99 2.29 -16.16
N GLU A 34 -16.50 1.80 -15.03
CA GLU A 34 -17.11 2.66 -14.01
C GLU A 34 -16.10 3.63 -13.39
N ARG A 35 -14.85 3.21 -13.16
CA ARG A 35 -13.77 4.10 -12.70
C ARG A 35 -13.45 5.22 -13.69
N SER A 36 -13.38 4.89 -14.99
CA SER A 36 -13.17 5.88 -16.06
C SER A 36 -14.35 6.86 -16.14
N LYS A 37 -15.57 6.34 -16.08
CA LYS A 37 -16.81 7.14 -16.08
C LYS A 37 -16.87 8.08 -14.88
N LYS A 38 -16.53 7.62 -13.67
CA LYS A 38 -16.44 8.47 -12.46
C LYS A 38 -15.42 9.58 -12.61
N ALA A 39 -14.23 9.28 -13.15
CA ALA A 39 -13.20 10.29 -13.39
C ALA A 39 -13.70 11.42 -14.31
N LYS A 40 -14.47 11.08 -15.35
CA LYS A 40 -15.00 12.05 -16.33
C LYS A 40 -16.22 12.83 -15.81
N LYS A 41 -17.05 12.20 -14.98
CA LYS A 41 -18.36 12.75 -14.56
C LYS A 41 -18.34 13.45 -13.21
N LEU A 42 -17.39 13.15 -12.32
CA LEU A 42 -17.30 13.82 -11.02
C LEU A 42 -16.86 15.27 -11.22
N ILE A 43 -17.53 16.20 -10.53
CA ILE A 43 -17.28 17.64 -10.63
C ILE A 43 -16.97 18.20 -9.22
N GLY A 44 -16.24 19.30 -9.16
CA GLY A 44 -16.00 20.07 -7.94
C GLY A 44 -15.11 19.33 -6.92
N LEU A 45 -15.43 19.49 -5.64
CA LEU A 45 -14.64 18.91 -4.53
C LEU A 45 -14.56 17.37 -4.61
N LYS A 46 -15.64 16.71 -5.04
CA LYS A 46 -15.67 15.25 -5.19
C LYS A 46 -14.65 14.75 -6.21
N ALA A 47 -14.46 15.48 -7.31
CA ALA A 47 -13.44 15.17 -8.30
C ALA A 47 -12.03 15.31 -7.72
N LYS A 48 -11.77 16.41 -6.98
CA LYS A 48 -10.48 16.65 -6.32
C LYS A 48 -10.13 15.53 -5.34
N PHE A 49 -11.07 15.11 -4.49
CA PHE A 49 -10.85 13.99 -3.57
C PHE A 49 -10.60 12.68 -4.31
N TYR A 50 -11.38 12.40 -5.36
CA TYR A 50 -11.22 11.18 -6.17
C TYR A 50 -9.82 11.10 -6.82
N HIS A 51 -9.36 12.18 -7.46
CA HIS A 51 -8.02 12.20 -8.06
C HIS A 51 -6.90 12.09 -7.03
N LYS A 52 -7.05 12.71 -5.85
CA LYS A 52 -6.10 12.57 -4.74
C LYS A 52 -5.98 11.11 -4.27
N GLN A 53 -7.11 10.42 -4.07
CA GLN A 53 -7.12 9.01 -3.71
C GLN A 53 -6.46 8.14 -4.79
N ARG A 54 -6.81 8.35 -6.06
CA ARG A 54 -6.24 7.58 -7.18
C ARG A 54 -4.74 7.79 -7.36
N HIS A 55 -4.24 9.00 -7.09
CA HIS A 55 -2.80 9.27 -7.13
C HIS A 55 -2.05 8.52 -6.03
N ALA A 56 -2.58 8.52 -4.80
CA ALA A 56 -1.99 7.79 -3.68
C ALA A 56 -1.96 6.27 -3.94
N GLU A 57 -3.08 5.70 -4.41
CA GLU A 57 -3.16 4.28 -4.78
C GLU A 57 -2.14 3.91 -5.87
N LYS A 58 -1.97 4.76 -6.90
CA LYS A 58 -1.01 4.54 -7.97
C LYS A 58 0.43 4.53 -7.45
N ILE A 59 0.76 5.45 -6.54
CA ILE A 59 2.09 5.49 -5.92
C ILE A 59 2.31 4.24 -5.08
N GLN A 60 1.35 3.88 -4.22
CA GLN A 60 1.44 2.69 -3.39
C GLN A 60 1.72 1.44 -4.25
N MET A 61 0.93 1.22 -5.30
CA MET A 61 1.13 0.08 -6.20
C MET A 61 2.49 0.11 -6.90
N LYS A 62 2.93 1.29 -7.39
CA LYS A 62 4.24 1.43 -8.03
C LYS A 62 5.37 1.11 -7.04
N THR A 63 5.25 1.58 -5.80
CA THR A 63 6.24 1.30 -4.76
C THR A 63 6.28 -0.18 -4.39
N THR A 64 5.13 -0.84 -4.25
CA THR A 64 5.07 -2.28 -3.94
C THR A 64 5.64 -3.12 -5.07
N SER A 65 5.33 -2.81 -6.34
CA SER A 65 5.93 -3.51 -7.49
C SER A 65 7.45 -3.34 -7.52
N LYS A 66 7.95 -2.11 -7.34
CA LYS A 66 9.40 -1.84 -7.30
C LYS A 66 10.09 -2.57 -6.14
N MET A 67 9.46 -2.65 -4.96
CA MET A 67 10.00 -3.41 -3.83
C MET A 67 10.07 -4.92 -4.14
N GLN A 68 9.03 -5.47 -4.78
CA GLN A 68 9.00 -6.87 -5.17
C GLN A 68 10.07 -7.20 -6.24
N GLU A 69 10.22 -6.34 -7.26
CA GLU A 69 11.27 -6.47 -8.28
C GLU A 69 12.69 -6.45 -7.68
N LYS A 70 12.95 -5.51 -6.76
CA LYS A 70 14.22 -5.44 -6.03
C LYS A 70 14.46 -6.63 -5.11
N ARG A 71 13.41 -7.19 -4.49
CA ARG A 71 13.54 -8.39 -3.65
C ARG A 71 13.92 -9.62 -4.48
N ASN A 72 13.37 -9.73 -5.69
CA ASN A 72 13.63 -10.85 -6.60
C ASN A 72 15.04 -10.77 -7.21
N THR A 73 15.56 -9.56 -7.44
CA THR A 73 16.92 -9.34 -7.92
C THR A 73 17.88 -9.14 -6.74
N LYS A 74 18.49 -10.22 -6.25
CA LYS A 74 19.64 -10.11 -5.33
C LYS A 74 20.81 -9.49 -6.10
N GLN A 75 20.88 -8.17 -6.14
CA GLN A 75 22.11 -7.51 -6.58
C GLN A 75 23.18 -7.77 -5.51
N LYS A 76 24.19 -8.56 -5.85
CA LYS A 76 25.44 -8.58 -5.09
C LYS A 76 26.06 -7.21 -5.28
N ASN A 77 26.23 -6.46 -4.20
CA ASN A 77 26.96 -5.19 -4.23
C ASN A 77 28.44 -5.49 -4.44
N ASP A 78 28.86 -5.75 -5.68
CA ASP A 78 30.27 -5.82 -6.04
C ASP A 78 30.74 -4.41 -6.40
N ALA A 79 30.99 -3.57 -5.39
CA ALA A 79 31.70 -2.31 -5.59
C ALA A 79 32.41 -1.86 -4.32
N LYS A 80 33.71 -1.62 -4.47
CA LYS A 80 34.65 -1.00 -3.53
C LYS A 80 34.03 0.07 -2.65
N THR A 81 34.46 0.09 -1.40
CA THR A 81 34.14 1.05 -0.34
C THR A 81 33.87 2.45 -0.92
N PRO A 82 32.63 2.96 -0.84
CA PRO A 82 32.29 4.28 -1.36
C PRO A 82 33.11 5.35 -0.64
N GLN A 83 33.53 6.39 -1.37
CA GLN A 83 34.47 7.44 -0.94
C GLN A 83 33.95 8.36 0.20
N GLY A 84 32.81 8.02 0.81
CA GLY A 84 32.19 8.68 1.96
C GLY A 84 31.82 7.71 3.10
N ALA A 85 32.49 6.55 3.19
CA ALA A 85 32.31 5.60 4.28
C ALA A 85 32.82 6.18 5.60
N VAL A 86 31.91 6.73 6.40
CA VAL A 86 32.17 7.10 7.78
C VAL A 86 32.30 5.80 8.61
N PRO A 87 33.23 5.72 9.59
CA PRO A 87 33.33 4.55 10.44
C PRO A 87 31.99 4.15 11.08
N SER A 88 31.77 2.85 11.29
CA SER A 88 30.48 2.29 11.75
C SER A 88 29.92 2.97 13.00
N TYR A 89 30.79 3.47 13.88
CA TYR A 89 30.44 4.18 15.11
C TYR A 89 29.88 5.60 14.92
N LEU A 90 29.87 6.14 13.69
CA LEU A 90 29.32 7.47 13.36
C LEU A 90 28.15 7.42 12.36
N LEU A 91 27.83 6.25 11.78
CA LEU A 91 26.82 6.11 10.71
C LEU A 91 25.40 6.49 11.16
N ASP A 92 25.03 6.22 12.41
CA ASP A 92 23.66 6.45 12.92
C ASP A 92 23.54 7.74 13.78
N ARG A 93 24.55 8.61 13.78
CA ARG A 93 24.61 9.80 14.67
C ARG A 93 24.01 11.08 14.08
N GLU A 94 23.43 11.06 12.88
CA GLU A 94 22.90 12.24 12.17
C GLU A 94 21.71 12.97 12.84
N GLY A 95 21.36 12.63 14.09
CA GLY A 95 20.32 13.30 14.87
C GLY A 95 20.49 13.31 16.40
N GLN A 96 21.65 12.91 16.94
CA GLN A 96 21.88 12.98 18.39
C GLN A 96 22.28 14.39 18.82
N THR A 97 21.34 15.15 19.40
CA THR A 97 21.68 16.37 20.13
C THR A 97 22.52 16.01 21.35
N ARG A 98 23.79 16.43 21.38
CA ARG A 98 24.64 16.35 22.58
C ARG A 98 24.01 17.22 23.68
N GLN A 99 23.34 16.59 24.64
CA GLN A 99 22.95 17.27 25.88
C GLN A 99 24.26 17.56 26.65
N LYS A 100 24.55 18.85 26.88
CA LYS A 100 25.80 19.29 27.52
C LYS A 100 25.90 18.70 28.92
N TYR A 101 26.87 17.82 29.14
CA TYR A 101 27.26 17.34 30.46
C TYR A 101 28.20 18.37 31.10
N PHE A 102 27.80 18.94 32.23
CA PHE A 102 28.65 19.81 33.05
C PHE A 102 29.16 19.01 34.25
N PRO A 103 30.48 18.72 34.34
CA PRO A 103 31.06 18.15 35.55
C PRO A 103 31.21 19.25 36.62
N THR A 104 30.74 18.97 37.83
CA THR A 104 31.10 19.68 39.07
C THR A 104 32.51 19.30 39.49
#